data_AF-A0A947RK66-F1
#
_entry.id   AF-A0A947RK66-F1
#
_cell.length_a   1.000
_cell.length_b   1.000
_cell.length_c   1.000
_cell.angle_alpha   90.00
_cell.angle_beta   90.00
_cell.angle_gamma   90.00
#
_symmetry.space_group_name_H-M   'P 1'
#
loop_
_entity.id
_entity.type
_entity.pdbx_description
1 polymer ?
#
loop_
_entity_poly.entity_id
_entity_poly.type
_entity_poly.pdbx_seq_one_letter_code
_entity_poly.pdbx_strand_id
1 'polypeptide(L)' 'MPRIEVRKGEGIEKALRKFKTKLKREGIIDEIKKREFYDKPSQRRRKKKEAAKRREQRRRRLEE' A
#
# COMPACT_ATOMS: atom_id res chain seq x y z
N MET A 1 -9.23 3.35 -8.71
CA MET A 1 -8.68 4.57 -9.36
C MET A 1 -8.92 5.72 -8.39
N PRO A 2 -7.87 6.23 -7.75
CA PRO A 2 -8.01 7.21 -6.68
C PRO A 2 -8.44 8.56 -7.25
N ARG A 3 -9.50 9.13 -6.68
CA ARG A 3 -9.97 10.50 -6.96
C ARG A 3 -9.93 11.32 -5.68
N ILE A 4 -9.56 12.60 -5.76
CA ILE A 4 -9.58 13.52 -4.64
C ILE A 4 -10.32 14.78 -5.02
N GLU A 5 -11.17 15.24 -4.12
CA GLU A 5 -11.87 16.50 -4.24
C GLU A 5 -11.12 17.55 -3.44
N VAL A 6 -10.73 18.63 -4.13
CA VAL A 6 -9.99 19.74 -3.55
C VAL A 6 -11.01 20.84 -3.23
N ARG A 7 -11.04 21.29 -1.97
CA ARG A 7 -11.91 22.39 -1.54
C ARG A 7 -11.27 23.74 -1.90
N LYS A 8 -12.08 24.75 -2.22
CA LYS A 8 -11.60 26.12 -2.46
C LYS A 8 -10.86 26.62 -1.21
N GLY A 9 -9.56 26.93 -1.35
CA GLY A 9 -8.67 27.33 -0.25
C GLY A 9 -7.69 26.25 0.23
N GLU A 10 -7.79 25.00 -0.25
CA GLU A 10 -6.72 24.02 -0.01
C GLU A 10 -5.54 24.27 -0.95
N GLY A 11 -4.35 24.51 -0.39
CA GLY A 11 -3.11 24.57 -1.16
C GLY A 11 -2.85 23.26 -1.90
N ILE A 12 -2.37 23.35 -3.14
CA ILE A 12 -2.11 22.24 -4.07
C ILE A 12 -1.29 21.12 -3.40
N GLU A 13 -0.31 21.49 -2.57
CA GLU A 13 0.57 20.55 -1.88
C GLU A 13 -0.19 19.62 -0.91
N LYS A 14 -1.22 20.13 -0.21
CA LYS A 14 -2.07 19.31 0.66
C LYS A 14 -2.89 18.31 -0.15
N ALA A 15 -3.40 18.71 -1.31
CA ALA A 15 -4.13 17.81 -2.21
C ALA A 15 -3.24 16.68 -2.74
N LEU A 16 -2.00 17.00 -3.15
CA LEU A 16 -1.01 16.01 -3.58
C LEU A 16 -0.64 15.02 -2.47
N ARG A 17 -0.47 15.51 -1.23
CA ARG A 17 -0.19 14.63 -0.09
C ARG A 17 -1.35 13.68 0.19
N LYS A 18 -2.59 14.16 0.16
CA LYS A 18 -3.78 13.30 0.28
C LYS A 18 -3.83 12.26 -0.85
N PHE A 19 -3.43 12.63 -2.07
CA PHE A 19 -3.40 11.74 -3.23
C PHE A 19 -2.40 10.61 -3.05
N LYS A 20 -1.19 10.95 -2.62
CA LYS A 20 -0.15 9.97 -2.30
C LYS A 20 -0.59 9.02 -1.18
N THR A 21 -1.28 9.51 -0.16
CA THR A 21 -1.84 8.66 0.90
C THR A 21 -2.94 7.74 0.37
N LYS A 22 -3.83 8.24 -0.49
CA LYS A 22 -4.91 7.43 -1.09
C LYS A 22 -4.36 6.34 -2.01
N LEU A 23 -3.36 6.65 -2.84
CA LEU A 23 -2.61 5.68 -3.65
C LEU A 23 -1.95 4.57 -2.81
N LYS A 24 -1.33 4.95 -1.68
CA LYS A 24 -0.73 3.98 -0.75
C LYS A 24 -1.80 3.12 -0.08
N ARG A 25 -2.94 3.69 0.31
CA ARG A 25 -4.05 2.96 0.94
C ARG A 25 -4.71 1.97 -0.02
N GLU A 26 -4.88 2.36 -1.29
CA GLU A 26 -5.37 1.47 -2.35
C GLU A 26 -4.33 0.40 -2.75
N GLY A 27 -3.06 0.55 -2.34
CA GLY A 27 -2.02 -0.45 -2.60
C GLY A 27 -1.54 -0.50 -4.06
N ILE A 28 -1.93 0.48 -4.89
CA ILE A 28 -1.64 0.52 -6.33
C ILE A 28 -0.13 0.47 -6.59
N ILE A 29 0.66 1.20 -5.80
CA ILE A 29 2.12 1.22 -5.94
C ILE A 29 2.72 -0.16 -5.63
N ASP A 30 2.19 -0.87 -4.63
CA ASP A 30 2.65 -2.22 -4.28
C ASP A 30 2.22 -3.24 -5.33
N GLU A 31 1.10 -3.01 -6.00
CA GLU A 31 0.61 -3.84 -7.09
C GLU A 31 1.44 -3.69 -8.36
N ILE A 32 1.79 -2.46 -8.74
CA ILE A 32 2.70 -2.18 -9.86
C ILE A 32 4.02 -2.95 -9.65
N LYS A 33 4.65 -2.81 -8.47
CA LYS A 33 5.91 -3.51 -8.14
C LYS A 33 5.80 -5.04 -8.20
N LYS A 34 4.65 -5.60 -7.85
CA LYS A 34 4.41 -7.06 -7.93
C LYS A 34 4.20 -7.55 -9.37
N ARG A 35 3.77 -6.65 -10.26
CA ARG A 35 3.46 -6.95 -11.67
C ARG A 35 4.62 -6.59 -12.61
N GLU A 36 5.59 -5.79 -12.17
CA GLU A 36 6.79 -5.42 -12.94
C GLU A 36 7.56 -6.64 -13.47
N PHE A 37 7.62 -7.72 -12.70
CA PHE A 37 8.33 -8.94 -13.09
C PHE A 37 7.52 -10.21 -12.85
N TYR A 38 7.77 -11.24 -13.65
CA TYR A 38 7.18 -12.56 -13.42
C TYR A 38 7.82 -13.24 -12.21
N ASP A 39 7.09 -13.28 -11.11
CA ASP A 39 7.37 -14.18 -9.99
C ASP A 39 6.76 -15.57 -10.23
N LYS A 40 7.57 -16.64 -10.10
CA LYS A 40 7.08 -18.03 -10.09
C LYS A 40 5.97 -18.22 -9.03
N PRO A 41 4.97 -19.08 -9.26
CA PRO A 41 3.86 -19.30 -8.32
C PRO A 41 4.32 -19.68 -6.90
N SER A 42 5.38 -20.47 -6.78
CA SER A 42 5.98 -20.84 -5.49
C SER A 42 6.54 -19.63 -4.73
N GLN A 43 7.25 -18.74 -5.43
CA GLN A 43 7.78 -17.50 -4.86
C GLN A 43 6.66 -16.56 -4.42
N ARG A 44 5.59 -16.42 -5.22
CA ARG A 44 4.40 -15.65 -4.83
C ARG A 44 3.76 -16.17 -3.54
N ARG A 45 3.59 -17.51 -3.44
CA ARG A 45 3.03 -18.17 -2.23
C ARG A 45 3.93 -17.97 -1.01
N ARG A 46 5.25 -18.08 -1.18
CA ARG A 46 6.24 -17.83 -0.10
C ARG A 46 6.18 -16.39 0.40
N LYS A 47 6.29 -15.40 -0.50
CA LYS A 47 6.20 -13.97 -0.16
C LYS A 47 4.89 -13.64 0.57
N LYS A 48 3.76 -14.23 0.16
CA LYS A 48 2.45 -14.04 0.83
C LYS A 48 2.46 -14.56 2.28
N LYS A 49 3.02 -15.75 2.53
CA LYS A 49 3.14 -16.33 3.88
C LYS A 49 4.04 -15.49 4.78
N GLU A 50 5.20 -15.06 4.27
CA GLU A 50 6.12 -14.21 5.02
C GLU A 50 5.49 -12.85 5.37
N ALA A 51 4.76 -12.23 4.44
CA ALA A 51 4.05 -10.99 4.71
C ALA A 51 2.96 -11.14 5.77
N ALA A 52 2.23 -12.27 5.79
CA ALA A 52 1.23 -12.56 6.82
C ALA A 52 1.88 -12.71 8.22
N LYS A 53 2.96 -13.48 8.32
CA LYS A 53 3.73 -13.64 9.57
C LYS A 53 4.23 -12.30 10.11
N ARG A 54 4.79 -11.44 9.25
CA ARG A 54 5.26 -10.10 9.65
C ARG A 54 4.12 -9.21 10.15
N ARG A 55 2.92 -9.30 9.56
CA ARG A 55 1.74 -8.55 10.01
C ARG A 55 1.29 -9.00 11.39
N GLU A 56 1.23 -10.32 11.62
CA GLU A 56 0.87 -10.90 12.91
C GLU A 56 1.87 -10.53 14.01
N GLN A 57 3.17 -10.66 13.75
CA GLN A 57 4.21 -10.24 14.69
C GLN A 57 4.16 -8.74 15.02
N ARG A 58 3.73 -7.90 14.07
CA ARG A 58 3.53 -6.48 14.32
C ARG A 58 2.29 -6.22 15.16
N ARG A 59 1.20 -6.98 14.95
CA ARG A 59 -0.01 -6.89 15.76
C ARG A 59 0.26 -7.28 17.21
N ARG A 60 0.93 -8.41 17.43
CA ARG A 60 1.28 -8.88 18.78
C ARG A 60 2.12 -7.88 19.57
N ARG A 61 3.09 -7.23 18.92
CA ARG A 61 3.91 -6.16 19.52
C ARG A 61 3.15 -4.89 19.88
N LEU A 62 1.95 -4.69 19.34
CA LEU A 62 1.08 -3.55 19.68
C LEU A 62 0.06 -3.92 20.76
N GLU A 63 -0.14 -5.23 21.00
CA GLU A 63 -1.05 -5.77 22.02
C GLU A 63 -0.34 -5.99 23.36
N GLU A 64 0.98 -6.20 23.34
CA GLU A 64 1.90 -6.07 24.50
C GLU A 64 2.17 -4.59 24.82
#